data_AF-A0A4Y2BQL5-F1
#
_entry.id   AF-A0A4Y2BQL5-F1
#
_cell.length_a   1.000
_cell.length_b   1.000
_cell.length_c   1.000
_cell.angle_alpha   90.00
_cell.angle_beta   90.00
_cell.angle_gamma   90.00
#
_symmetry.space_group_name_H-M   'P 1'
#
loop_
_entity.id
_entity.type
_entity.pdbx_description
1 polymer ?
#
loop_
_entity_poly.entity_id
_entity_poly.type
_entity_poly.pdbx_seq_one_letter_code
_entity_poly.pdbx_strand_id
1 'polypeptide(L)'
;MDRQITTTNELFEFCKVNIANITFQHISKEAVDSTSLTLESRLKDTQTLPGTRLFHNFQPIDDLGMIEARRISRDETPALTFNLLKHQTLLVKMKDLYPGCFVGCIYDNLWYFGMVSEVNAEEEDVTVKFLHPNGPSLSFFWPNREDVCAVPIPHIIAIVKPPKTMTGRTYQFSQECMLLVKSSFENI
;
A
#
# COMPACT_ATOMS: atom_id res chain seq x y z
N MET A 1 10.54 -49.20 -26.32
CA MET A 1 9.62 -48.62 -25.33
C MET A 1 10.22 -47.30 -24.91
N ASP A 2 9.55 -46.20 -25.24
CA ASP A 2 9.98 -44.87 -24.82
C ASP A 2 9.92 -44.77 -23.30
N ARG A 3 10.99 -44.27 -22.70
CA ARG A 3 11.13 -44.16 -21.24
C ARG A 3 10.25 -42.99 -20.78
N GLN A 4 9.07 -43.30 -20.25
CA GLN A 4 8.14 -42.30 -19.75
C GLN A 4 8.71 -41.60 -18.51
N ILE A 5 8.61 -40.27 -18.49
CA ILE A 5 8.96 -39.45 -17.31
C ILE A 5 7.78 -39.51 -16.34
N THR A 6 8.03 -39.97 -15.12
CA THR A 6 7.00 -40.21 -14.09
C THR A 6 7.23 -39.41 -12.81
N THR A 7 8.42 -38.83 -12.63
CA THR A 7 8.77 -38.01 -11.46
C THR A 7 9.31 -36.64 -11.85
N THR A 8 9.22 -35.68 -10.92
CA THR A 8 9.77 -34.33 -11.12
C THR A 8 11.30 -34.33 -11.25
N ASN A 9 11.98 -35.29 -10.61
CA ASN A 9 13.42 -35.47 -10.74
C ASN A 9 13.82 -35.99 -12.12
N GLU A 10 13.08 -36.96 -12.67
CA GLU A 10 13.29 -37.44 -14.04
C GLU A 10 13.07 -36.33 -15.07
N LEU A 11 12.06 -35.48 -14.86
CA LEU A 11 11.83 -34.31 -15.71
C LEU A 11 13.01 -33.33 -15.64
N PHE A 12 13.51 -33.05 -14.43
CA PHE A 12 14.66 -32.17 -14.24
C PHE A 12 15.91 -32.67 -14.98
N GLU A 13 16.26 -33.95 -14.80
CA GLU A 13 17.44 -34.53 -15.47
C GLU A 13 17.27 -34.56 -16.99
N PHE A 14 16.07 -34.86 -17.48
CA PHE A 14 15.77 -34.76 -18.90
C PHE A 14 15.99 -33.34 -19.42
N CYS A 15 15.41 -32.33 -18.78
CA CYS A 15 15.55 -30.93 -19.20
C CYS A 15 17.00 -30.45 -19.16
N LYS A 16 17.73 -30.77 -18.08
CA LYS A 16 19.13 -30.40 -17.89
C LYS A 16 20.05 -30.96 -18.99
N VAL A 17 19.77 -32.17 -19.47
CA VAL A 17 20.56 -32.83 -20.53
C VAL A 17 20.15 -32.36 -21.93
N ASN A 18 18.85 -32.15 -22.16
CA ASN A 18 18.33 -31.98 -23.53
C ASN A 18 18.07 -30.53 -23.93
N ILE A 19 18.00 -29.60 -22.98
CA ILE A 19 17.69 -28.18 -23.25
C ILE A 19 18.91 -27.33 -22.90
N ALA A 20 19.67 -26.97 -23.93
CA ALA A 20 20.83 -26.10 -23.79
C ALA A 20 20.43 -24.64 -23.49
N ASN A 21 21.33 -23.90 -22.85
CA ASN A 21 21.20 -22.47 -22.51
C ASN A 21 20.05 -22.11 -21.55
N ILE A 22 19.43 -23.09 -20.89
CA ILE A 22 18.47 -22.87 -19.81
C ILE A 22 19.00 -23.53 -18.54
N THR A 23 19.04 -22.77 -17.44
CA THR A 23 19.38 -23.31 -16.12
C THR A 23 18.12 -23.86 -15.47
N PHE A 24 18.11 -25.17 -15.23
CA PHE A 24 17.06 -25.81 -14.45
C PHE A 24 17.48 -25.93 -13.00
N GLN A 25 16.53 -25.83 -12.08
CA GLN A 25 16.70 -26.14 -10.68
C GLN A 25 15.61 -27.12 -10.27
N HIS A 26 15.98 -28.17 -9.53
CA HIS A 26 15.02 -29.06 -8.89
C HIS A 26 14.98 -28.74 -7.41
N ILE A 27 13.75 -28.56 -6.91
CA ILE A 27 13.51 -28.32 -5.50
C ILE A 27 12.70 -29.51 -5.00
N SER A 28 13.30 -30.30 -4.12
CA SER A 28 12.62 -31.45 -3.52
C SER A 28 11.61 -31.00 -2.47
N LYS A 29 10.66 -31.87 -2.15
CA LYS A 29 9.69 -31.59 -1.08
C LYS A 29 10.39 -31.38 0.25
N GLU A 30 11.38 -32.20 0.55
CA GLU A 30 12.15 -32.14 1.80
C GLU A 30 12.89 -30.80 1.93
N ALA A 31 13.42 -30.27 0.81
CA ALA A 31 14.07 -28.97 0.79
C ALA A 31 13.08 -27.82 1.03
N VAL A 32 11.85 -27.91 0.49
CA VAL A 32 10.78 -26.94 0.78
C VAL A 32 10.40 -27.01 2.25
N ASP A 33 10.16 -28.22 2.78
CA ASP A 33 9.73 -28.43 4.17
C ASP A 33 10.79 -27.90 5.16
N SER A 34 12.09 -28.19 4.93
CA SER A 34 13.17 -27.65 5.78
C SER A 34 13.30 -26.13 5.69
N THR A 35 13.06 -25.57 4.51
CA THR A 35 13.12 -24.12 4.30
C THR A 35 11.93 -23.44 4.99
N SER A 36 10.74 -24.02 4.95
CA SER A 36 9.55 -23.51 5.64
C SER A 36 9.81 -23.36 7.13
N LEU A 37 10.34 -24.39 7.78
CA LEU A 37 10.70 -24.35 9.22
C LEU A 37 11.73 -23.25 9.53
N THR A 38 12.72 -23.08 8.65
CA THR A 38 13.74 -22.04 8.81
C THR A 38 13.15 -20.65 8.66
N LEU A 39 12.26 -20.45 7.67
CA LEU A 39 11.57 -19.18 7.44
C LEU A 39 10.60 -18.86 8.58
N GLU A 40 9.82 -19.82 9.05
CA GLU A 40 8.94 -19.68 10.21
C GLU A 40 9.72 -19.22 11.44
N SER A 41 10.84 -19.86 11.74
CA SER A 41 11.69 -19.44 12.86
C SER A 41 12.26 -18.04 12.68
N ARG A 42 12.65 -17.65 11.46
CA ARG A 42 13.21 -16.32 11.18
C ARG A 42 12.14 -15.23 11.23
N LEU A 43 10.93 -15.52 10.76
CA LEU A 43 9.83 -14.57 10.65
C LEU A 43 9.03 -14.44 11.95
N LYS A 44 9.16 -15.40 12.87
CA LYS A 44 8.43 -15.42 14.15
C LYS A 44 8.55 -14.11 14.93
N ASP A 45 9.73 -13.52 14.96
CA ASP A 45 10.02 -12.30 15.71
C ASP A 45 10.05 -11.04 14.81
N THR A 46 9.64 -11.17 13.55
CA THR A 46 9.57 -10.04 12.62
C THR A 46 8.26 -9.28 12.79
N GLN A 47 8.35 -7.96 12.66
CA GLN A 47 7.19 -7.08 12.63
C GLN A 47 6.89 -6.69 11.18
N THR A 48 5.62 -6.80 10.78
CA THR A 48 5.17 -6.29 9.49
C THR A 48 5.14 -4.77 9.51
N LEU A 49 5.52 -4.16 8.38
CA LEU A 49 5.41 -2.73 8.18
C LEU A 49 4.05 -2.45 7.50
N PRO A 50 3.12 -1.78 8.18
CA PRO A 50 1.76 -1.57 7.65
C PRO A 50 1.75 -0.60 6.46
N GLY A 51 0.73 -0.74 5.60
CA GLY A 51 0.49 0.20 4.50
C GLY A 51 1.59 0.20 3.45
N THR A 52 2.21 -0.94 3.16
CA THR A 52 3.38 -1.04 2.28
C THR A 52 3.09 -1.46 0.84
N ARG A 53 1.86 -1.84 0.52
CA ARG A 53 1.45 -2.38 -0.78
C ARG A 53 1.79 -1.51 -1.99
N LEU A 54 1.91 -0.20 -1.80
CA LEU A 54 2.15 0.77 -2.87
C LEU A 54 3.63 1.14 -3.05
N PHE A 55 4.51 0.65 -2.18
CA PHE A 55 5.91 1.02 -2.18
C PHE A 55 6.76 -0.09 -2.80
N HIS A 56 7.66 0.30 -3.70
CA HIS A 56 8.56 -0.63 -4.39
C HIS A 56 10.02 -0.51 -3.91
N ASN A 57 10.32 0.44 -3.04
CA ASN A 57 11.66 0.63 -2.49
C ASN A 57 11.59 1.00 -1.01
N PHE A 58 12.40 0.33 -0.21
CA PHE A 58 12.55 0.56 1.22
C PHE A 58 14.03 0.74 1.53
N GLN A 59 14.37 1.83 2.22
CA GLN A 59 15.74 2.16 2.55
C GLN A 59 15.86 2.48 4.05
N PRO A 60 16.62 1.68 4.80
CA PRO A 60 17.00 2.03 6.17
C PRO A 60 17.83 3.32 6.15
N ILE A 61 17.47 4.27 7.02
CA ILE A 61 18.18 5.54 7.17
C ILE A 61 19.21 5.47 8.30
N ASP A 62 18.89 4.73 9.36
CA ASP A 62 19.72 4.59 10.54
C ASP A 62 19.58 3.22 11.22
N ASP A 63 20.47 2.95 12.17
CA ASP A 63 20.43 1.75 13.02
C ASP A 63 19.36 1.85 14.13
N LEU A 64 18.62 2.97 14.19
CA LEU A 64 17.55 3.24 15.16
C LEU A 64 16.17 2.85 14.58
N GLY A 65 16.14 2.14 13.45
CA GLY A 65 14.92 1.60 12.88
C GLY A 65 14.11 2.60 12.06
N MET A 66 14.72 3.68 11.56
CA MET A 66 14.09 4.56 10.58
C MET A 66 14.17 3.96 9.17
N ILE A 67 13.03 3.87 8.48
CA ILE A 67 12.95 3.34 7.11
C ILE A 67 12.18 4.32 6.25
N GLU A 68 12.77 4.74 5.14
CA GLU A 68 12.07 5.45 4.07
C GLU A 68 11.47 4.46 3.08
N ALA A 69 10.25 4.73 2.64
CA ALA A 69 9.58 4.00 1.57
C ALA A 69 9.26 4.94 0.40
N ARG A 70 9.52 4.44 -0.81
CA ARG A 70 9.25 5.15 -2.08
C ARG A 70 8.29 4.33 -2.92
N ARG A 71 7.46 5.02 -3.70
CA ARG A 71 6.50 4.36 -4.59
C ARG A 71 7.24 3.66 -5.72
N ILE A 72 8.28 4.27 -6.27
CA ILE A 72 9.17 3.62 -7.23
C ILE A 72 10.64 3.87 -6.85
N SER A 73 11.53 2.99 -7.30
CA SER A 73 12.97 3.08 -6.99
C SER A 73 13.67 4.33 -7.53
N ARG A 74 13.00 5.12 -8.36
CA ARG A 74 13.53 6.36 -8.96
C ARG A 74 13.04 7.64 -8.26
N ASP A 75 12.12 7.53 -7.30
CA ASP A 75 11.62 8.72 -6.59
C ASP A 75 12.76 9.36 -5.79
N GLU A 76 12.98 10.67 -5.99
CA GLU A 76 14.02 11.40 -5.26
C GLU A 76 13.62 11.58 -3.79
N THR A 77 12.33 11.82 -3.52
CA THR A 77 11.78 12.02 -2.18
C THR A 77 11.04 10.78 -1.69
N PRO A 78 11.19 10.38 -0.41
CA PRO A 78 10.39 9.32 0.17
C PRO A 78 8.91 9.71 0.23
N ALA A 79 8.03 8.74 0.02
CA ALA A 79 6.59 8.91 0.14
C ALA A 79 6.08 8.67 1.57
N LEU A 80 6.84 7.91 2.37
CA LEU A 80 6.55 7.68 3.79
C LEU A 80 7.83 7.31 4.54
N THR A 81 7.97 7.81 5.76
CA THR A 81 9.09 7.48 6.64
C THR A 81 8.56 6.80 7.90
N PHE A 82 8.94 5.55 8.09
CA PHE A 82 8.57 4.72 9.23
C PHE A 82 9.60 4.82 10.34
N ASN A 83 9.14 4.76 11.58
CA ASN A 83 9.99 4.54 12.75
C ASN A 83 9.56 3.23 13.41
N LEU A 84 10.44 2.23 13.41
CA LEU A 84 10.15 0.92 13.98
C LEU A 84 10.12 0.93 15.52
N LEU A 85 10.84 1.87 16.15
CA LEU A 85 10.95 1.97 17.62
C LEU A 85 9.89 2.87 18.25
N LYS A 86 9.29 3.77 17.48
CA LYS A 86 8.22 4.67 17.92
C LYS A 86 6.99 4.42 17.06
N HIS A 87 5.88 4.04 17.70
CA HIS A 87 4.60 4.05 17.02
C HIS A 87 4.33 5.43 16.41
N GLN A 88 4.14 5.48 15.09
CA GLN A 88 3.71 6.70 14.42
C GLN A 88 2.40 7.16 15.05
N THR A 89 2.35 8.43 15.45
CA THR A 89 1.10 9.03 15.91
C THR A 89 0.22 9.28 14.70
N LEU A 90 -0.79 8.44 14.52
CA LEU A 90 -1.73 8.57 13.41
C LEU A 90 -2.73 9.69 13.71
N LEU A 91 -2.98 10.56 12.72
CA LEU A 91 -4.03 11.58 12.80
C LEU A 91 -5.43 10.95 12.82
N VAL A 92 -5.59 9.81 12.13
CA VAL A 92 -6.84 9.06 12.05
C VAL A 92 -6.60 7.62 12.47
N LYS A 93 -7.47 7.08 13.32
CA LYS A 93 -7.40 5.67 13.73
C LYS A 93 -8.22 4.82 12.78
N MET A 94 -7.72 3.62 12.48
CA MET A 94 -8.38 2.67 11.58
C MET A 94 -9.83 2.38 11.97
N LYS A 95 -10.12 2.23 13.27
CA LYS A 95 -11.47 1.97 13.78
C LYS A 95 -12.51 3.04 13.45
N ASP A 96 -12.06 4.25 13.12
CA ASP A 96 -12.92 5.39 12.79
C ASP A 96 -13.24 5.45 11.28
N LEU A 97 -12.57 4.60 10.47
CA LEU A 97 -12.76 4.49 9.02
C LEU A 97 -13.75 3.38 8.70
N TYR A 98 -14.64 3.64 7.74
CA TYR A 98 -15.63 2.69 7.26
C TYR A 98 -16.01 3.00 5.81
N PRO A 99 -16.43 1.99 5.03
CA PRO A 99 -16.90 2.23 3.67
C PRO A 99 -18.02 3.28 3.60
N GLY A 100 -17.87 4.26 2.73
CA GLY A 100 -18.78 5.39 2.54
C GLY A 100 -18.40 6.65 3.32
N CYS A 101 -17.45 6.60 4.25
CA CYS A 101 -16.97 7.82 4.90
C CYS A 101 -16.10 8.65 3.94
N PHE A 102 -16.14 9.97 4.10
CA PHE A 102 -15.31 10.90 3.32
C PHE A 102 -14.05 11.25 4.11
N VAL A 103 -12.93 11.29 3.42
CA VAL A 103 -11.61 11.53 4.02
C VAL A 103 -10.82 12.55 3.22
N GLY A 104 -9.93 13.26 3.91
CA GLY A 104 -8.78 13.92 3.30
C GLY A 104 -7.57 12.98 3.39
N CYS A 105 -6.86 12.81 2.29
CA CYS A 105 -5.70 11.94 2.21
C CYS A 105 -4.58 12.52 1.36
N ILE A 106 -3.37 12.04 1.57
CA ILE A 106 -2.18 12.42 0.82
C ILE A 106 -1.90 11.37 -0.25
N TYR A 107 -1.67 11.84 -1.46
CA TYR A 107 -1.20 11.03 -2.57
C TYR A 107 -0.26 11.86 -3.44
N ASP A 108 0.93 11.33 -3.72
CA ASP A 108 1.96 11.98 -4.55
C ASP A 108 2.27 13.43 -4.11
N ASN A 109 2.47 13.62 -2.80
CA ASN A 109 2.73 14.92 -2.16
C ASN A 109 1.64 15.98 -2.41
N LEU A 110 0.45 15.57 -2.84
CA LEU A 110 -0.74 16.38 -2.96
C LEU A 110 -1.81 15.83 -2.03
N TRP A 111 -2.73 16.68 -1.58
CA TRP A 111 -3.87 16.23 -0.80
C TRP A 111 -5.14 16.19 -1.64
N TYR A 112 -5.95 15.17 -1.39
CA TYR A 112 -7.19 14.90 -2.10
C TYR A 112 -8.31 14.65 -1.11
N PHE A 113 -9.53 14.96 -1.52
CA PHE A 113 -10.70 14.35 -0.93
C PHE A 113 -11.00 13.04 -1.62
N GLY A 114 -11.57 12.11 -0.86
CA GLY A 114 -12.09 10.89 -1.41
C GLY A 114 -13.10 10.24 -0.48
N MET A 115 -13.71 9.17 -0.99
CA MET A 115 -14.62 8.32 -0.23
C MET A 115 -13.97 6.95 -0.06
N VAL A 116 -13.95 6.46 1.18
CA VAL A 116 -13.47 5.11 1.47
C VAL A 116 -14.43 4.10 0.85
N SER A 117 -13.94 3.20 0.01
CA SER A 117 -14.72 2.09 -0.54
C SER A 117 -14.50 0.78 0.21
N GLU A 118 -13.31 0.60 0.78
CA GLU A 118 -12.93 -0.62 1.51
C GLU A 118 -11.91 -0.28 2.60
N VAL A 119 -11.96 -1.02 3.70
CA VAL A 119 -10.97 -0.94 4.79
C VAL A 119 -10.31 -2.31 4.91
N ASN A 120 -8.99 -2.37 4.76
CA ASN A 120 -8.24 -3.63 4.87
C ASN A 120 -7.49 -3.68 6.20
N ALA A 121 -8.08 -4.40 7.17
CA ALA A 121 -7.53 -4.54 8.52
C ALA A 121 -6.18 -5.26 8.56
N GLU A 122 -5.96 -6.23 7.67
CA GLU A 122 -4.76 -7.06 7.68
C GLU A 122 -3.53 -6.26 7.25
N GLU A 123 -3.71 -5.30 6.33
CA GLU A 123 -2.59 -4.56 5.74
C GLU A 123 -2.57 -3.09 6.09
N GLU A 124 -3.47 -2.68 6.99
CA GLU A 124 -3.51 -1.34 7.56
C GLU A 124 -3.51 -0.26 6.47
N ASP A 125 -4.39 -0.45 5.49
CA ASP A 125 -4.68 0.51 4.42
C ASP A 125 -6.19 0.61 4.16
N VAL A 126 -6.58 1.64 3.41
CA VAL A 126 -7.94 1.85 2.93
C VAL A 126 -7.97 2.09 1.44
N THR A 127 -8.95 1.53 0.75
CA THR A 127 -9.18 1.85 -0.66
C THR A 127 -10.02 3.12 -0.72
N VAL A 128 -9.51 4.15 -1.38
CA VAL A 128 -10.15 5.45 -1.51
C VAL A 128 -10.49 5.71 -2.98
N LYS A 129 -11.74 6.09 -3.23
CA LYS A 129 -12.17 6.70 -4.49
C LYS A 129 -11.89 8.19 -4.43
N PHE A 130 -11.06 8.70 -5.33
CA PHE A 130 -10.59 10.08 -5.33
C PHE A 130 -11.56 11.03 -6.05
N LEU A 131 -11.80 12.17 -5.41
CA LEU A 131 -12.45 13.31 -6.03
C LEU A 131 -11.39 14.22 -6.66
N HIS A 132 -11.75 14.84 -7.78
CA HIS A 132 -10.89 15.76 -8.53
C HIS A 132 -11.44 17.19 -8.50
N PRO A 133 -10.58 18.22 -8.59
CA PRO A 133 -9.12 18.14 -8.61
C PRO A 133 -8.53 17.85 -7.21
N ASN A 134 -7.19 17.71 -7.11
CA ASN A 134 -6.53 17.85 -5.81
C ASN A 134 -6.83 19.22 -5.17
N GLY A 135 -6.66 19.28 -3.86
CA GLY A 135 -6.82 20.51 -3.13
C GLY A 135 -5.61 21.45 -3.27
N PRO A 136 -5.80 22.77 -3.05
CA PRO A 136 -7.04 23.42 -2.65
C PRO A 136 -7.96 23.74 -3.84
N SER A 137 -9.22 23.31 -3.77
CA SER A 137 -10.27 23.66 -4.73
C SER A 137 -11.59 23.97 -4.01
N LEU A 138 -12.43 24.82 -4.60
CA LEU A 138 -13.76 25.16 -4.07
C LEU A 138 -14.83 24.11 -4.41
N SER A 139 -14.59 23.31 -5.45
CA SER A 139 -15.53 22.30 -5.92
C SER A 139 -14.78 21.09 -6.46
N PHE A 140 -15.35 19.92 -6.22
CA PHE A 140 -14.79 18.64 -6.61
C PHE A 140 -15.80 17.82 -7.40
N PHE A 141 -15.36 16.82 -8.15
CA PHE A 141 -16.20 15.95 -8.95
C PHE A 141 -15.60 14.55 -9.02
N TRP A 142 -16.43 13.55 -9.30
CA TRP A 142 -15.95 12.22 -9.63
C TRP A 142 -15.38 12.22 -11.05
N PRO A 143 -14.12 11.81 -11.26
CA PRO A 143 -13.55 11.71 -12.59
C PRO A 143 -14.32 10.68 -13.43
N ASN A 144 -14.33 10.88 -14.76
CA ASN A 144 -15.05 9.99 -15.69
C ASN A 144 -14.57 8.54 -15.62
N ARG A 145 -13.26 8.36 -15.45
CA ARG A 145 -12.66 7.07 -15.08
C ARG A 145 -12.52 7.09 -13.58
N GLU A 146 -13.08 6.08 -12.90
CA GLU A 146 -12.91 5.96 -11.46
C GLU A 146 -11.42 5.96 -11.12
N ASP A 147 -11.04 6.90 -10.25
CA ASP A 147 -9.70 7.01 -9.70
C ASP A 147 -9.75 6.41 -8.31
N VAL A 148 -9.16 5.22 -8.17
CA VAL A 148 -9.25 4.39 -6.97
C VAL A 148 -7.87 3.91 -6.63
N CYS A 149 -7.44 4.10 -5.39
CA CYS A 149 -6.15 3.63 -4.92
C CYS A 149 -6.25 3.14 -3.48
N ALA A 150 -5.45 2.15 -3.13
CA ALA A 150 -5.15 1.88 -1.73
C ALA A 150 -4.37 3.07 -1.17
N VAL A 151 -4.60 3.42 0.09
CA VAL A 151 -3.95 4.52 0.80
C VAL A 151 -3.60 4.04 2.20
N PRO A 152 -2.32 4.07 2.61
CA PRO A 152 -1.90 3.71 3.96
C PRO A 152 -2.63 4.56 5.00
N ILE A 153 -2.98 4.00 6.17
CA ILE A 153 -3.60 4.79 7.25
C ILE A 153 -2.81 6.06 7.62
N PRO A 154 -1.46 6.06 7.67
CA PRO A 154 -0.69 7.29 7.91
C PRO A 154 -0.93 8.42 6.91
N HIS A 155 -1.36 8.10 5.68
CA HIS A 155 -1.68 9.08 4.64
C HIS A 155 -3.14 9.57 4.72
N ILE A 156 -3.95 9.03 5.63
CA ILE A 156 -5.29 9.55 5.94
C ILE A 156 -5.16 10.62 7.02
N ILE A 157 -5.38 11.87 6.63
CA ILE A 157 -5.06 13.05 7.45
C ILE A 157 -6.28 13.67 8.12
N ALA A 158 -7.48 13.33 7.65
CA ALA A 158 -8.74 13.75 8.26
C ALA A 158 -9.92 12.88 7.83
N ILE A 159 -10.88 12.66 8.73
CA ILE A 159 -12.24 12.22 8.38
C ILE A 159 -13.10 13.49 8.29
N VAL A 160 -13.84 13.65 7.20
CA VAL A 160 -14.62 14.85 6.94
C VAL A 160 -16.11 14.54 6.79
N LYS A 161 -16.93 15.56 7.07
CA LYS A 161 -18.38 15.46 6.87
C LYS A 161 -18.67 15.30 5.36
N PRO A 162 -19.72 14.55 4.98
CA PRO A 162 -20.10 14.41 3.58
C PRO A 162 -20.26 15.77 2.87
N PRO A 163 -19.79 15.90 1.63
CA PRO A 163 -19.91 17.14 0.88
C PRO A 163 -21.36 17.42 0.51
N LYS A 164 -21.68 18.70 0.31
CA LYS A 164 -22.94 19.11 -0.29
C LYS A 164 -22.87 18.96 -1.80
N THR A 165 -23.97 18.54 -2.41
CA THR A 165 -24.12 18.42 -3.86
C THR A 165 -25.32 19.27 -4.29
N MET A 166 -25.09 20.23 -5.19
CA MET A 166 -26.17 21.05 -5.77
C MET A 166 -26.79 20.41 -7.02
N THR A 167 -25.97 19.70 -7.81
CA THR A 167 -26.34 19.18 -9.15
C THR A 167 -26.17 17.67 -9.26
N GLY A 168 -25.71 16.99 -8.19
CA GLY A 168 -25.32 15.58 -8.22
C GLY A 168 -23.98 15.29 -8.92
N ARG A 169 -23.35 16.30 -9.55
CA ARG A 169 -22.09 16.14 -10.30
C ARG A 169 -20.90 16.82 -9.63
N THR A 170 -21.17 17.90 -8.90
CA THR A 170 -20.17 18.68 -8.18
C THR A 170 -20.42 18.63 -6.67
N TYR A 171 -19.33 18.44 -5.94
CA TYR A 171 -19.27 18.26 -4.49
C TYR A 171 -18.52 19.42 -3.85
N GLN A 172 -19.09 19.99 -2.80
CA GLN A 172 -18.50 21.08 -2.05
C GLN A 172 -18.39 20.69 -0.58
N PHE A 173 -17.17 20.69 -0.06
CA PHE A 173 -16.91 20.48 1.35
C PHE A 173 -17.09 21.80 2.12
N SER A 174 -17.43 21.71 3.41
CA SER A 174 -17.50 22.90 4.26
C SER A 174 -16.12 23.52 4.41
N GLN A 175 -16.08 24.83 4.68
CA GLN A 175 -14.83 25.53 4.94
C GLN A 175 -14.07 24.94 6.15
N GLU A 176 -14.81 24.44 7.16
CA GLU A 176 -14.26 23.67 8.28
C GLU A 176 -13.47 22.45 7.81
N CYS A 177 -14.04 21.64 6.90
CA CYS A 177 -13.38 20.45 6.36
C CYS A 177 -12.15 20.82 5.51
N MET A 178 -12.27 21.85 4.66
CA MET A 178 -11.16 22.35 3.84
C MET A 178 -9.97 22.78 4.70
N LEU A 179 -10.24 23.56 5.76
CA LEU A 179 -9.21 24.05 6.68
C LEU A 179 -8.58 22.91 7.48
N LEU A 180 -9.38 21.94 7.94
CA LEU A 180 -8.88 20.77 8.66
C LEU A 180 -7.90 19.96 7.81
N VAL A 181 -8.25 19.66 6.57
CA VAL A 181 -7.38 18.85 5.69
C VAL A 181 -6.14 19.63 5.31
N LYS A 182 -6.29 20.93 4.99
CA LYS A 182 -5.17 21.80 4.67
C LYS A 182 -4.19 21.93 5.85
N SER A 183 -4.68 22.19 7.06
CA SER A 183 -3.82 22.33 8.23
C SER A 183 -3.15 21.00 8.59
N SER A 184 -3.85 19.87 8.49
CA SER A 184 -3.21 18.56 8.67
C SER A 184 -2.11 18.31 7.65
N PHE A 185 -2.32 18.69 6.38
CA PHE A 185 -1.32 18.55 5.32
C PHE A 185 -0.07 19.42 5.54
N GLU A 186 -0.25 20.67 6.00
CA GLU A 186 0.85 21.61 6.25
C GLU A 186 1.68 21.27 7.51
N ASN A 187 1.18 20.40 8.39
CA ASN A 187 1.85 19.99 9.63
C ASN A 187 2.54 18.61 9.55
N ILE A 188 2.62 18.03 8.35
CA ILE A 188 3.31 16.76 8.06
C ILE A 188 4.70 17.09 7.49
#